data_AF-A0A2S6RVJ3-F1
#
_entry.id   AF-A0A2S6RVJ3-F1
#
_cell.length_a   1.000
_cell.length_b   1.000
_cell.length_c   1.000
_cell.angle_alpha   90.00
_cell.angle_beta   90.00
_cell.angle_gamma   90.00
#
_symmetry.space_group_name_H-M   'P 1'
#
loop_
_entity.id
_entity.type
_entity.pdbx_description
1 polymer ?
#
loop_
_entity_poly.entity_id
_entity_poly.type
_entity_poly.pdbx_seq_one_letter_code
_entity_poly.pdbx_strand_id
1 'polypeptide(L)'
;MIQKAFSKIMDKLGPYENKPHLAIAVSGGSDSMCLAILAKEWANSKGGKVSALIVDHGLRKSSKKECAKTKKELENRKIITRCFKWKLSKIPKNAVQEKAREFRYNIFEEWCFKKKIKNLLVAHHFEDQKETFIMRLNNNSDIYGLACMPKVLLKKEIRILRPMLDFNKKEIIKYLKQNKISWIEDKTNSSSIYYRNRVRKVLPKLQEKGLTDKKLKKILKRAQLERKRIESNANKWLVKNVEVKDLGYVSINFSNLKLLSKDNFVFIFSKIINIVSGSFHITKSKYLNNLYNKINSKENNKHTNIGGCHILFEKNKLYVSREILKRNREQKINFKFNKIIWDNRFEIKYKENNYFFLKKRLGKTLFIEQLAKNGWNEVIKKNRKIKKKLSVPNKIILSLPAIKNKENHVLYVPHLKYYSSMEDKNEFSNINFIFKPFIDISNKY
;
A
#
# COMPACT_ATOMS: atom_id res chain seq x y z
N MET A 1 -29.39 7.97 -17.25
CA MET A 1 -29.47 8.15 -15.78
C MET A 1 -28.21 7.62 -15.12
N ILE A 2 -27.65 8.36 -14.16
CA ILE A 2 -26.36 8.08 -13.49
C ILE A 2 -26.35 6.67 -12.86
N GLN A 3 -27.49 6.21 -12.34
CA GLN A 3 -27.65 4.89 -11.71
C GLN A 3 -27.36 3.74 -12.68
N LYS A 4 -27.93 3.79 -13.90
CA LYS A 4 -27.70 2.77 -14.93
C LYS A 4 -26.22 2.71 -15.34
N ALA A 5 -25.58 3.87 -15.48
CA ALA A 5 -24.15 3.94 -15.79
C ALA A 5 -23.28 3.41 -14.63
N PHE A 6 -23.63 3.76 -13.39
CA PHE A 6 -22.93 3.28 -12.19
C PHE A 6 -23.03 1.77 -12.06
N SER A 7 -24.23 1.20 -12.23
CA SER A 7 -24.47 -0.24 -12.20
C SER A 7 -23.62 -0.99 -13.23
N LYS A 8 -23.62 -0.53 -14.49
CA LYS A 8 -22.76 -1.09 -15.56
C LYS A 8 -21.27 -1.02 -15.23
N ILE A 9 -20.82 0.04 -14.57
CA ILE A 9 -19.42 0.17 -14.15
C ILE A 9 -19.14 -0.82 -13.03
N MET A 10 -19.99 -0.89 -12.00
CA MET A 10 -19.83 -1.82 -10.89
C MET A 10 -19.78 -3.26 -11.38
N ASP A 11 -20.69 -3.70 -12.26
CA ASP A 11 -20.66 -5.06 -12.81
C ASP A 11 -19.31 -5.41 -13.47
N LYS A 12 -18.69 -4.44 -14.17
CA LYS A 12 -17.35 -4.59 -14.78
C LYS A 12 -16.18 -4.51 -13.80
N LEU A 13 -16.39 -3.99 -12.60
CA LEU A 13 -15.39 -3.94 -11.53
C LEU A 13 -15.37 -5.23 -10.70
N GLY A 14 -16.11 -6.27 -11.06
CA GLY A 14 -16.03 -7.59 -10.47
C GLY A 14 -14.62 -8.23 -10.53
N PRO A 15 -14.45 -9.45 -10.02
CA PRO A 15 -15.50 -10.31 -9.45
C PRO A 15 -15.97 -9.86 -8.06
N TYR A 16 -17.17 -10.31 -7.67
CA TYR A 16 -17.78 -10.09 -6.36
C TYR A 16 -18.22 -11.41 -5.74
N GLU A 17 -18.29 -11.48 -4.42
CA GLU A 17 -18.97 -12.56 -3.71
C GLU A 17 -20.49 -12.55 -3.96
N ASN A 18 -21.14 -13.71 -3.80
CA ASN A 18 -22.61 -13.79 -3.78
C ASN A 18 -23.14 -12.92 -2.63
N LYS A 19 -24.21 -12.14 -2.89
CA LYS A 19 -24.76 -11.15 -1.95
C LYS A 19 -23.66 -10.22 -1.39
N PRO A 20 -23.04 -9.38 -2.24
CA PRO A 20 -21.83 -8.64 -1.90
C PRO A 20 -22.00 -7.71 -0.70
N HIS A 21 -20.98 -7.65 0.16
CA HIS A 21 -20.93 -6.69 1.26
C HIS A 21 -19.88 -5.63 0.94
N LEU A 22 -20.31 -4.42 0.59
CA LEU A 22 -19.42 -3.33 0.22
C LEU A 22 -19.15 -2.39 1.40
N ALA A 23 -17.88 -2.03 1.60
CA ALA A 23 -17.50 -0.90 2.46
C ALA A 23 -17.44 0.39 1.64
N ILE A 24 -17.86 1.51 2.20
CA ILE A 24 -17.88 2.80 1.50
C ILE A 24 -17.23 3.86 2.38
N ALA A 25 -16.17 4.50 1.89
CA ALA A 25 -15.57 5.63 2.58
C ALA A 25 -16.46 6.89 2.43
N VAL A 26 -17.06 7.35 3.52
CA VAL A 26 -17.97 8.51 3.52
C VAL A 26 -17.41 9.66 4.34
N SER A 27 -17.22 10.82 3.70
CA SER A 27 -16.78 12.06 4.35
C SER A 27 -17.92 13.01 4.70
N GLY A 28 -19.14 12.74 4.23
CA GLY A 28 -20.30 13.63 4.35
C GLY A 28 -20.44 14.64 3.20
N GLY A 29 -19.40 14.77 2.36
CA GLY A 29 -19.46 15.58 1.15
C GLY A 29 -20.31 14.93 0.06
N SER A 30 -20.75 15.75 -0.91
CA SER A 30 -21.64 15.34 -2.01
C SER A 30 -21.18 14.08 -2.73
N ASP A 31 -19.91 13.97 -3.10
CA ASP A 31 -19.40 12.82 -3.86
C ASP A 31 -19.56 11.52 -3.08
N SER A 32 -19.22 11.55 -1.79
CA SER A 32 -19.28 10.37 -0.93
C SER A 32 -20.69 9.97 -0.55
N MET A 33 -21.61 10.94 -0.43
CA MET A 33 -23.03 10.67 -0.24
C MET A 33 -23.64 10.03 -1.50
N CYS A 34 -23.34 10.56 -2.68
CA CYS A 34 -23.79 10.01 -3.96
C CYS A 34 -23.30 8.58 -4.15
N LEU A 35 -22.01 8.32 -3.89
CA LEU A 35 -21.44 6.98 -3.91
C LEU A 35 -22.18 6.02 -2.98
N ALA A 36 -22.47 6.45 -1.75
CA ALA A 36 -23.13 5.62 -0.76
C ALA A 36 -24.51 5.16 -1.23
N ILE A 37 -25.30 6.06 -1.83
CA ILE A 37 -26.64 5.74 -2.32
C ILE A 37 -26.58 4.83 -3.55
N LEU A 38 -25.76 5.17 -4.55
CA LEU A 38 -25.63 4.38 -5.77
C LEU A 38 -25.11 2.95 -5.49
N ALA A 39 -24.15 2.83 -4.58
CA ALA A 39 -23.62 1.53 -4.17
C ALA A 39 -24.63 0.71 -3.37
N LYS A 40 -25.47 1.35 -2.54
CA LYS A 40 -26.57 0.67 -1.84
C LYS A 40 -27.56 0.09 -2.83
N GLU A 41 -28.00 0.88 -3.80
CA GLU A 41 -28.93 0.44 -4.85
C GLU A 41 -28.37 -0.76 -5.63
N TRP A 42 -27.12 -0.66 -6.07
CA TRP A 42 -26.46 -1.75 -6.78
C TRP A 42 -26.31 -3.00 -5.89
N ALA A 43 -25.85 -2.87 -4.65
CA ALA A 43 -25.68 -4.01 -3.75
C ALA A 43 -27.03 -4.70 -3.46
N ASN A 44 -28.10 -3.92 -3.22
CA ASN A 44 -29.45 -4.45 -3.02
C ASN A 44 -29.93 -5.25 -4.24
N SER A 45 -29.66 -4.76 -5.47
CA SER A 45 -30.01 -5.49 -6.70
C SER A 45 -29.28 -6.83 -6.85
N LYS A 46 -28.21 -7.06 -6.08
CA LYS A 46 -27.46 -8.32 -6.02
C LYS A 46 -27.75 -9.12 -4.73
N GLY A 47 -28.79 -8.74 -3.97
CA GLY A 47 -29.11 -9.32 -2.66
C GLY A 47 -28.05 -9.05 -1.58
N GLY A 48 -27.14 -8.12 -1.83
CA GLY A 48 -26.05 -7.72 -0.93
C GLY A 48 -26.41 -6.54 -0.04
N LYS A 49 -25.38 -5.96 0.59
CA LYS A 49 -25.52 -4.83 1.53
C LYS A 49 -24.30 -3.93 1.51
N VAL A 50 -24.45 -2.75 2.13
CA VAL A 50 -23.37 -1.77 2.26
C VAL A 50 -23.12 -1.36 3.70
N SER A 51 -21.89 -0.93 4.00
CA SER A 51 -21.54 -0.27 5.24
C SER A 51 -20.72 0.98 4.97
N ALA A 52 -21.23 2.13 5.42
CA ALA A 52 -20.55 3.41 5.33
C ALA A 52 -19.57 3.59 6.49
N LEU A 53 -18.32 3.90 6.15
CA LEU A 53 -17.23 4.14 7.09
C LEU A 53 -16.91 5.62 7.12
N ILE A 54 -17.07 6.23 8.30
CA ILE A 54 -16.91 7.66 8.53
C ILE A 54 -15.73 7.86 9.49
N VAL A 55 -14.87 8.84 9.23
CA VAL A 55 -13.77 9.22 10.14
C VAL A 55 -14.00 10.62 10.66
N ASP A 56 -14.15 10.75 11.97
CA ASP A 56 -13.99 12.02 12.67
C ASP A 56 -12.49 12.25 12.93
N HIS A 57 -11.92 13.16 12.15
CA HIS A 57 -10.50 13.52 12.29
C HIS A 57 -10.23 14.45 13.48
N GLY A 58 -11.27 15.04 14.10
CA GLY A 58 -11.10 15.97 15.21
C GLY A 58 -10.35 17.27 14.88
N LEU A 59 -10.12 17.56 13.60
CA LEU A 59 -9.33 18.72 13.15
C LEU A 59 -10.09 20.06 13.25
N ARG A 60 -11.42 20.01 13.31
CA ARG A 60 -12.30 21.18 13.40
C ARG A 60 -13.31 20.97 14.50
N LYS A 61 -13.72 22.05 15.19
CA LYS A 61 -14.81 22.03 16.18
C LYS A 61 -16.12 21.48 15.58
N SER A 62 -16.36 21.70 14.28
CA SER A 62 -17.54 21.21 13.56
C SER A 62 -17.50 19.73 13.18
N SER A 63 -16.31 19.08 13.17
CA SER A 63 -16.09 17.72 12.65
C SER A 63 -17.02 16.68 13.29
N LYS A 64 -17.23 16.77 14.61
CA LYS A 64 -18.13 15.87 15.35
C LYS A 64 -19.59 16.04 14.91
N LYS A 65 -20.07 17.29 14.77
CA LYS A 65 -21.44 17.60 14.33
C LYS A 65 -21.66 17.16 12.89
N GLU A 66 -20.67 17.38 12.02
CA GLU A 66 -20.70 16.96 10.61
C GLU A 66 -20.77 15.43 10.47
N CYS A 67 -19.98 14.69 11.24
CA CYS A 67 -20.03 13.22 11.27
C CYS A 67 -21.41 12.72 11.75
N ALA A 68 -22.00 13.35 12.77
CA ALA A 68 -23.32 12.98 13.28
C ALA A 68 -24.43 13.23 12.24
N LYS A 69 -24.41 14.38 11.55
CA LYS A 69 -25.36 14.69 10.47
C LYS A 69 -25.25 13.68 9.31
N THR A 70 -24.02 13.38 8.89
CA THR A 70 -23.76 12.39 7.83
C THR A 70 -24.29 11.01 8.23
N LYS A 71 -24.01 10.58 9.46
CA LYS A 71 -24.50 9.31 10.01
C LYS A 71 -26.02 9.24 9.95
N LYS A 72 -26.71 10.27 10.46
CA LYS A 72 -28.18 10.34 10.48
C LYS A 72 -28.77 10.25 9.07
N GLU A 73 -28.23 11.00 8.11
CA GLU A 73 -28.70 10.98 6.71
C GLU A 73 -28.58 9.58 6.07
N LEU A 74 -27.49 8.86 6.34
CA LEU A 74 -27.28 7.51 5.84
C LEU A 74 -28.19 6.48 6.52
N GLU A 75 -28.38 6.60 7.83
CA GLU A 75 -29.24 5.70 8.61
C GLU A 75 -30.72 5.83 8.23
N ASN A 76 -31.19 7.07 8.01
CA ASN A 76 -32.53 7.34 7.45
C ASN A 76 -32.74 6.63 6.10
N ARG A 77 -31.65 6.37 5.37
CA ARG A 77 -31.65 5.65 4.11
C ARG A 77 -31.28 4.18 4.27
N LYS A 78 -31.39 3.60 5.47
CA LYS A 78 -31.12 2.18 5.76
C LYS A 78 -29.71 1.74 5.33
N ILE A 79 -28.71 2.61 5.49
CA ILE A 79 -27.29 2.28 5.30
C ILE A 79 -26.65 2.10 6.67
N ILE A 80 -26.02 0.94 6.89
CA ILE A 80 -25.28 0.66 8.13
C ILE A 80 -24.08 1.61 8.20
N THR A 81 -23.90 2.29 9.32
CA THR A 81 -22.79 3.22 9.51
C THR A 81 -21.80 2.74 10.56
N ARG A 82 -20.52 3.08 10.37
CA ARG A 82 -19.47 2.92 11.37
C ARG A 82 -18.61 4.17 11.42
N CYS A 83 -18.57 4.82 12.57
CA CYS A 83 -17.70 5.97 12.83
C CYS A 83 -16.40 5.53 13.51
N PHE A 84 -15.29 6.10 13.07
CA PHE A 84 -13.98 6.01 13.70
C PHE A 84 -13.55 7.39 14.15
N LYS A 85 -12.84 7.45 15.28
CA LYS A 85 -12.24 8.70 15.76
C LYS A 85 -10.73 8.63 15.60
N TRP A 86 -10.15 9.64 14.96
CA TRP A 86 -8.70 9.79 14.93
C TRP A 86 -8.23 10.30 16.29
N LYS A 87 -7.73 9.40 17.14
CA LYS A 87 -7.12 9.74 18.42
C LYS A 87 -5.61 9.90 18.19
N LEU A 88 -5.12 11.13 18.08
CA LEU A 88 -3.68 11.42 18.13
C LEU A 88 -3.32 11.94 19.52
N SER A 89 -2.25 11.41 20.11
CA SER A 89 -1.63 11.96 21.32
C SER A 89 -0.93 13.30 21.03
N LYS A 90 -0.44 13.52 19.80
CA LYS A 90 0.03 14.81 19.28
C LYS A 90 -0.34 14.97 17.80
N ILE A 91 -1.04 16.05 17.45
CA ILE A 91 -1.27 16.42 16.05
C ILE A 91 0.09 16.83 15.45
N PRO A 92 0.55 16.18 14.37
CA PRO A 92 1.84 16.47 13.79
C PRO A 92 1.85 17.90 13.21
N LYS A 93 2.87 18.70 13.52
CA LYS A 93 2.98 20.09 13.02
C LYS A 93 2.98 20.17 11.48
N ASN A 94 3.57 19.17 10.82
CA ASN A 94 3.67 19.06 9.36
C ASN A 94 2.94 17.80 8.83
N ALA A 95 2.52 17.86 7.56
CA ALA A 95 1.90 16.74 6.84
C ALA A 95 0.62 16.17 7.48
N VAL A 96 -0.16 17.01 8.19
CA VAL A 96 -1.43 16.62 8.83
C VAL A 96 -2.37 15.91 7.86
N GLN A 97 -2.52 16.44 6.64
CA GLN A 97 -3.40 15.86 5.62
C GLN A 97 -2.94 14.47 5.13
N GLU A 98 -1.63 14.30 4.95
CA GLU A 98 -1.06 13.02 4.54
C GLU A 98 -1.29 11.97 5.64
N LYS A 99 -1.00 12.33 6.90
CA LYS A 99 -1.22 11.44 8.04
C LYS A 99 -2.69 11.16 8.31
N ALA A 100 -3.58 12.13 8.11
CA ALA A 100 -5.03 11.94 8.18
C ALA A 100 -5.50 10.96 7.10
N ARG A 101 -4.99 11.11 5.88
CA ARG A 101 -5.27 10.20 4.76
C ARG A 101 -4.73 8.79 5.06
N GLU A 102 -3.51 8.68 5.57
CA GLU A 102 -2.90 7.40 5.94
C GLU A 102 -3.71 6.69 7.02
N PHE A 103 -4.06 7.39 8.11
CA PHE A 103 -4.92 6.88 9.17
C PHE A 103 -6.25 6.36 8.61
N ARG A 104 -6.92 7.16 7.77
CA ARG A 104 -8.20 6.81 7.17
C ARG A 104 -8.13 5.51 6.37
N TYR A 105 -7.13 5.37 5.49
CA TYR A 105 -6.96 4.13 4.73
C TYR A 105 -6.61 2.94 5.64
N ASN A 106 -5.72 3.13 6.61
CA ASN A 106 -5.32 2.06 7.52
C ASN A 106 -6.50 1.55 8.36
N ILE A 107 -7.33 2.43 8.92
CA ILE A 107 -8.47 2.03 9.74
C ILE A 107 -9.58 1.38 8.92
N PHE A 108 -9.82 1.85 7.70
CA PHE A 108 -10.79 1.24 6.78
C PHE A 108 -10.32 -0.14 6.32
N GLU A 109 -9.05 -0.28 5.93
CA GLU A 109 -8.46 -1.56 5.55
C GLU A 109 -8.57 -2.58 6.68
N GLU A 110 -8.25 -2.19 7.91
CA GLU A 110 -8.35 -3.05 9.08
C GLU A 110 -9.80 -3.47 9.35
N TRP A 111 -10.75 -2.54 9.25
CA TRP A 111 -12.15 -2.85 9.48
C TRP A 111 -12.73 -3.75 8.39
N CYS A 112 -12.40 -3.50 7.11
CA CYS A 112 -12.85 -4.33 5.99
C CYS A 112 -12.35 -5.77 6.18
N PHE A 113 -11.07 -5.94 6.52
CA PHE A 113 -10.51 -7.24 6.84
C PHE A 113 -11.25 -7.91 8.03
N LYS A 114 -11.50 -7.19 9.15
CA LYS A 114 -12.28 -7.71 10.31
C LYS A 114 -13.62 -8.30 9.91
N LYS A 115 -14.28 -7.66 8.95
CA LYS A 115 -15.62 -8.03 8.50
C LYS A 115 -15.60 -8.92 7.26
N LYS A 116 -14.41 -9.40 6.83
CA LYS A 116 -14.22 -10.18 5.60
C LYS A 116 -14.78 -9.49 4.35
N ILE A 117 -14.80 -8.15 4.36
CA ILE A 117 -15.24 -7.32 3.25
C ILE A 117 -14.06 -7.10 2.31
N LYS A 118 -14.22 -7.54 1.06
CA LYS A 118 -13.15 -7.49 0.05
C LYS A 118 -13.07 -6.15 -0.69
N ASN A 119 -14.13 -5.36 -0.67
CA ASN A 119 -14.29 -4.19 -1.54
C ASN A 119 -14.54 -2.91 -0.72
N LEU A 120 -13.62 -1.94 -0.84
CA LEU A 120 -13.73 -0.60 -0.27
C LEU A 120 -13.93 0.43 -1.40
N LEU A 121 -15.09 1.07 -1.45
CA LEU A 121 -15.41 2.08 -2.44
C LEU A 121 -15.01 3.47 -1.94
N VAL A 122 -14.45 4.30 -2.82
CA VAL A 122 -14.10 5.70 -2.55
C VAL A 122 -14.60 6.61 -3.68
N ALA A 123 -15.07 7.81 -3.31
CA ALA A 123 -15.83 8.70 -4.20
C ALA A 123 -14.97 9.65 -5.04
N HIS A 124 -13.87 9.16 -5.61
CA HIS A 124 -13.12 9.96 -6.57
C HIS A 124 -13.88 10.02 -7.90
N HIS A 125 -13.93 11.20 -8.51
CA HIS A 125 -14.68 11.45 -9.74
C HIS A 125 -13.80 12.04 -10.86
N PHE A 126 -14.40 12.45 -11.98
CA PHE A 126 -13.64 12.83 -13.17
C PHE A 126 -12.78 14.09 -12.93
N GLU A 127 -13.29 15.08 -12.23
CA GLU A 127 -12.52 16.28 -11.88
C GLU A 127 -11.29 15.96 -11.01
N ASP A 128 -11.36 14.94 -10.14
CA ASP A 128 -10.16 14.46 -9.44
C ASP A 128 -9.11 13.87 -10.39
N GLN A 129 -9.53 13.23 -11.48
CA GLN A 129 -8.62 12.77 -12.54
C GLN A 129 -8.00 13.95 -13.26
N LYS A 130 -8.78 14.99 -13.59
CA LYS A 130 -8.28 16.21 -14.23
C LYS A 130 -7.22 16.89 -13.38
N GLU A 131 -7.51 17.09 -12.10
CA GLU A 131 -6.58 17.64 -11.12
C GLU A 131 -5.30 16.79 -11.06
N THR A 132 -5.44 15.47 -10.91
CA THR A 132 -4.30 14.55 -10.84
C THR A 132 -3.47 14.57 -12.13
N PHE A 133 -4.11 14.67 -13.29
CA PHE A 133 -3.45 14.73 -14.60
C PHE A 133 -2.57 15.97 -14.71
N ILE A 134 -3.13 17.15 -14.47
CA ILE A 134 -2.38 18.42 -14.55
C ILE A 134 -1.25 18.45 -13.51
N MET A 135 -1.50 18.00 -12.28
CA MET A 135 -0.46 17.90 -11.27
C MET A 135 0.69 16.98 -11.69
N ARG A 136 0.39 15.84 -12.33
CA ARG A 136 1.42 14.88 -12.80
C ARG A 136 2.16 15.38 -14.03
N LEU A 137 1.45 16.03 -14.95
CA LEU A 137 2.03 16.68 -16.12
C LEU A 137 3.04 17.76 -15.71
N ASN A 138 2.65 18.65 -14.79
CA ASN A 138 3.53 19.70 -14.26
C ASN A 138 4.75 19.16 -13.50
N ASN A 139 4.68 17.90 -13.04
CA ASN A 139 5.79 17.20 -12.37
C ASN A 139 6.58 16.31 -13.34
N ASN A 140 6.48 16.51 -14.65
CA ASN A 140 7.18 15.75 -15.69
C ASN A 140 6.97 14.24 -15.57
N SER A 141 5.75 13.81 -15.25
CA SER A 141 5.43 12.37 -15.21
C SER A 141 5.39 11.76 -16.62
N ASP A 142 5.87 10.53 -16.72
CA ASP A 142 5.77 9.69 -17.92
C ASP A 142 4.32 9.23 -18.19
N ILE A 143 4.12 8.48 -19.29
CA ILE A 143 2.79 7.96 -19.66
C ILE A 143 2.20 7.07 -18.55
N TYR A 144 3.05 6.33 -17.84
CA TYR A 144 2.64 5.51 -16.70
C TYR A 144 2.04 6.39 -15.60
N GLY A 145 2.68 7.51 -15.26
CA GLY A 145 2.17 8.50 -14.33
C GLY A 145 0.92 9.20 -14.85
N LEU A 146 0.89 9.62 -16.11
CA LEU A 146 -0.24 10.34 -16.72
C LEU A 146 -1.53 9.51 -16.82
N ALA A 147 -1.47 8.20 -16.62
CA ALA A 147 -2.66 7.35 -16.47
C ALA A 147 -3.45 7.58 -15.16
N CYS A 148 -2.98 8.47 -14.28
CA CYS A 148 -3.66 8.94 -13.06
C CYS A 148 -4.17 7.82 -12.14
N MET A 149 -5.38 7.94 -11.56
CA MET A 149 -5.89 6.95 -10.60
C MET A 149 -6.55 5.77 -11.31
N PRO A 150 -6.22 4.51 -10.96
CA PRO A 150 -6.91 3.35 -11.51
C PRO A 150 -8.29 3.15 -10.84
N LYS A 151 -9.22 2.52 -11.58
CA LYS A 151 -10.55 2.16 -11.05
C LYS A 151 -10.50 1.10 -9.95
N VAL A 152 -9.53 0.18 -10.04
CA VAL A 152 -9.26 -0.86 -9.04
C VAL A 152 -7.84 -0.68 -8.58
N LEU A 153 -7.63 -0.66 -7.27
CA LEU A 153 -6.31 -0.73 -6.65
C LEU A 153 -6.34 -1.83 -5.60
N LEU A 154 -5.56 -2.89 -5.80
CA LEU A 154 -5.36 -3.90 -4.77
C LEU A 154 -4.43 -3.32 -3.71
N LYS A 155 -4.85 -3.37 -2.44
CA LYS A 155 -4.04 -2.96 -1.30
C LYS A 155 -4.28 -3.92 -0.15
N LYS A 156 -3.24 -4.63 0.27
CA LYS A 156 -3.38 -5.75 1.21
C LYS A 156 -4.29 -6.80 0.57
N GLU A 157 -5.23 -7.32 1.33
CA GLU A 157 -6.24 -8.28 0.91
C GLU A 157 -7.56 -7.60 0.47
N ILE A 158 -7.58 -6.27 0.28
CA ILE A 158 -8.77 -5.54 -0.15
C ILE A 158 -8.59 -4.82 -1.49
N ARG A 159 -9.67 -4.72 -2.25
CA ARG A 159 -9.77 -3.94 -3.48
C ARG A 159 -10.36 -2.57 -3.15
N ILE A 160 -9.59 -1.52 -3.43
CA ILE A 160 -10.08 -0.14 -3.41
C ILE A 160 -10.70 0.16 -4.77
N LEU A 161 -12.02 0.37 -4.80
CA LEU A 161 -12.79 0.64 -6.00
C LEU A 161 -13.12 2.13 -6.13
N ARG A 162 -12.97 2.67 -7.33
CA ARG A 162 -13.30 4.06 -7.68
C ARG A 162 -14.32 4.07 -8.84
N PRO A 163 -15.58 3.64 -8.60
CA PRO A 163 -16.56 3.53 -9.67
C PRO A 163 -16.93 4.89 -10.29
N MET A 164 -16.72 5.99 -9.55
CA MET A 164 -17.16 7.32 -9.96
C MET A 164 -16.19 8.08 -10.88
N LEU A 165 -15.05 7.51 -11.25
CA LEU A 165 -13.97 8.22 -11.98
C LEU A 165 -14.38 8.80 -13.34
N ASP A 166 -15.45 8.30 -13.97
CA ASP A 166 -15.91 8.78 -15.28
C ASP A 166 -17.05 9.80 -15.19
N PHE A 167 -17.59 10.02 -13.98
CA PHE A 167 -18.71 10.91 -13.72
C PHE A 167 -18.22 12.32 -13.41
N ASN A 168 -18.95 13.30 -13.94
CA ASN A 168 -18.69 14.71 -13.66
C ASN A 168 -19.41 15.14 -12.38
N LYS A 169 -18.85 16.15 -11.71
CA LYS A 169 -19.42 16.75 -10.51
C LYS A 169 -20.86 17.24 -10.73
N LYS A 170 -21.16 17.79 -11.91
CA LYS A 170 -22.51 18.25 -12.27
C LYS A 170 -23.54 17.11 -12.22
N GLU A 171 -23.17 15.91 -12.69
CA GLU A 171 -24.05 14.74 -12.68
C GLU A 171 -24.31 14.24 -11.25
N ILE A 172 -23.28 14.27 -10.40
CA ILE A 172 -23.37 13.93 -8.97
C ILE A 172 -24.33 14.88 -8.26
N ILE A 173 -24.17 16.20 -8.43
CA ILE A 173 -25.02 17.20 -7.78
C ILE A 173 -26.46 17.11 -8.28
N LYS A 174 -26.67 16.95 -9.59
CA LYS A 174 -28.01 16.77 -10.17
C LYS A 174 -28.72 15.57 -9.53
N TYR A 175 -28.03 14.44 -9.41
CA TYR A 175 -28.57 13.24 -8.78
C TYR A 175 -28.97 13.45 -7.31
N LEU A 176 -28.10 14.08 -6.52
CA LEU A 176 -28.37 14.34 -5.10
C LEU A 176 -29.59 15.26 -4.93
N LYS A 177 -29.68 16.33 -5.72
CA LYS A 177 -30.82 17.26 -5.69
C LYS A 177 -32.13 16.55 -6.07
N GLN A 178 -32.13 15.77 -7.15
CA GLN A 178 -33.30 15.02 -7.61
C GLN A 178 -33.82 14.03 -6.57
N ASN A 179 -32.92 13.42 -5.78
CA ASN A 179 -33.27 12.44 -4.75
C ASN A 179 -33.38 13.04 -3.34
N LYS A 180 -33.37 14.38 -3.22
CA LYS A 180 -33.45 15.12 -1.96
C LYS A 180 -32.43 14.61 -0.92
N ILE A 181 -31.20 14.37 -1.35
CA ILE A 181 -30.11 13.90 -0.49
C ILE A 181 -29.33 15.11 0.02
N SER A 182 -29.26 15.25 1.35
CA SER A 182 -28.45 16.30 1.98
C SER A 182 -26.97 15.92 2.03
N TRP A 183 -26.08 16.90 1.92
CA TRP A 183 -24.64 16.73 2.10
C TRP A 183 -24.03 17.93 2.81
N ILE A 184 -22.79 17.78 3.24
CA ILE A 184 -22.01 18.81 3.93
C ILE A 184 -21.06 19.47 2.93
N GLU A 185 -21.04 20.79 2.90
CA GLU A 185 -20.08 21.55 2.10
C GLU A 185 -18.81 21.85 2.89
N ASP A 186 -17.67 21.41 2.36
CA ASP A 186 -16.39 21.67 3.01
C ASP A 186 -15.87 23.06 2.64
N LYS A 187 -15.87 23.97 3.62
CA LYS A 187 -15.34 25.34 3.51
C LYS A 187 -13.87 25.40 3.08
N THR A 188 -13.09 24.34 3.25
CA THR A 188 -11.66 24.32 2.86
C THR A 188 -11.44 24.19 1.35
N ASN A 189 -12.48 23.84 0.59
CA ASN A 189 -12.41 23.68 -0.86
C ASN A 189 -12.11 24.99 -1.61
N SER A 190 -12.27 26.16 -0.97
CA SER A 190 -12.00 27.48 -1.56
C SER A 190 -10.57 27.98 -1.34
N SER A 191 -9.80 27.38 -0.42
CA SER A 191 -8.47 27.85 -0.03
C SER A 191 -7.43 27.65 -1.14
N SER A 192 -6.71 28.71 -1.52
CA SER A 192 -5.63 28.65 -2.53
C SER A 192 -4.31 28.05 -1.99
N ILE A 193 -4.20 27.82 -0.68
CA ILE A 193 -3.02 27.25 -0.03
C ILE A 193 -2.69 25.88 -0.62
N TYR A 194 -3.72 25.11 -0.99
CA TYR A 194 -3.55 23.77 -1.51
C TYR A 194 -3.33 23.79 -3.02
N TYR A 195 -2.22 23.19 -3.48
CA TYR A 195 -1.87 23.10 -4.90
C TYR A 195 -3.01 22.52 -5.76
N ARG A 196 -3.73 21.52 -5.24
CA ARG A 196 -4.89 20.92 -5.91
C ARG A 196 -6.02 21.93 -6.15
N ASN A 197 -6.27 22.83 -5.20
CA ASN A 197 -7.28 23.90 -5.35
C ASN A 197 -6.83 24.94 -6.39
N ARG A 198 -5.53 25.25 -6.46
CA ARG A 198 -4.98 26.12 -7.53
C ARG A 198 -5.20 25.50 -8.92
N VAL A 199 -4.90 24.21 -9.08
CA VAL A 199 -5.17 23.47 -10.32
C VAL A 199 -6.65 23.52 -10.69
N ARG A 200 -7.54 23.27 -9.73
CA ARG A 200 -9.01 23.32 -9.93
C ARG A 200 -9.48 24.66 -10.50
N LYS A 201 -8.92 25.78 -10.03
CA LYS A 201 -9.27 27.14 -10.52
C LYS A 201 -8.85 27.38 -11.97
N VAL A 202 -7.82 26.69 -12.47
CA VAL A 202 -7.30 26.85 -13.84
C VAL A 202 -7.99 25.93 -14.85
N LEU A 203 -8.56 24.80 -14.40
CA LEU A 203 -9.24 23.83 -15.27
C LEU A 203 -10.31 24.43 -16.20
N PRO A 204 -11.18 25.36 -15.77
CA PRO A 204 -12.17 25.98 -16.67
C PRO A 204 -11.52 26.72 -17.85
N LYS A 205 -10.47 27.51 -17.58
CA LYS A 205 -9.72 28.24 -18.62
C LYS A 205 -9.06 27.29 -19.62
N LEU A 206 -8.51 26.17 -19.14
CA LEU A 206 -7.95 25.13 -20.02
C LEU A 206 -9.02 24.49 -20.90
N GLN A 207 -10.22 24.28 -20.35
CA GLN A 207 -11.35 23.73 -21.08
C GLN A 207 -11.82 24.69 -22.19
N GLU A 208 -11.91 25.99 -21.90
CA GLU A 208 -12.21 27.04 -22.88
C GLU A 208 -11.16 27.12 -24.00
N LYS A 209 -9.88 26.95 -23.66
CA LYS A 209 -8.77 26.90 -24.63
C LYS A 209 -8.64 25.56 -25.37
N GLY A 210 -9.58 24.64 -25.19
CA GLY A 210 -9.72 23.45 -26.03
C GLY A 210 -9.24 22.13 -25.41
N LEU A 211 -8.78 22.10 -24.15
CA LEU A 211 -8.57 20.86 -23.38
C LEU A 211 -9.90 20.37 -22.82
N THR A 212 -10.78 19.92 -23.71
CA THR A 212 -12.13 19.49 -23.33
C THR A 212 -12.13 18.19 -22.55
N ASP A 213 -13.18 17.96 -21.76
CA ASP A 213 -13.37 16.71 -21.01
C ASP A 213 -13.33 15.47 -21.93
N LYS A 214 -13.85 15.57 -23.17
CA LYS A 214 -13.80 14.50 -24.18
C LYS A 214 -12.36 14.17 -24.59
N LYS A 215 -11.53 15.18 -24.86
CA LYS A 215 -10.12 14.99 -25.21
C LYS A 215 -9.34 14.40 -24.04
N LEU A 216 -9.56 14.93 -22.83
CA LEU A 216 -8.87 14.45 -21.64
C LEU A 216 -9.26 13.01 -21.28
N LYS A 217 -10.54 12.62 -21.39
CA LYS A 217 -10.98 11.22 -21.24
C LYS A 217 -10.29 10.30 -22.25
N LYS A 218 -10.12 10.73 -23.51
CA LYS A 218 -9.43 9.95 -24.56
C LYS A 218 -7.96 9.74 -24.21
N ILE A 219 -7.26 10.79 -23.75
CA ILE A 219 -5.85 10.72 -23.33
C ILE A 219 -5.70 9.80 -22.12
N LEU A 220 -6.53 9.97 -21.08
CA LEU A 220 -6.52 9.14 -19.88
C LEU A 220 -6.76 7.66 -20.22
N LYS A 221 -7.72 7.36 -21.09
CA LYS A 221 -7.98 5.98 -21.53
C LYS A 221 -6.77 5.36 -22.23
N ARG A 222 -6.11 6.10 -23.12
CA ARG A 222 -4.88 5.64 -23.80
C ARG A 222 -3.74 5.41 -22.81
N ALA A 223 -3.48 6.37 -21.94
CA ALA A 223 -2.45 6.25 -20.91
C ALA A 223 -2.72 5.04 -19.99
N GLN A 224 -3.97 4.80 -19.60
CA GLN A 224 -4.34 3.65 -18.78
C GLN A 224 -4.14 2.30 -19.49
N LEU A 225 -4.37 2.23 -20.80
CA LEU A 225 -4.06 1.04 -21.60
C LEU A 225 -2.56 0.80 -21.65
N GLU A 226 -1.76 1.83 -21.88
CA GLU A 226 -0.30 1.73 -21.87
C GLU A 226 0.23 1.32 -20.49
N ARG A 227 -0.30 1.90 -19.40
CA ARG A 227 0.04 1.46 -18.04
C ARG A 227 -0.18 -0.04 -17.87
N LYS A 228 -1.32 -0.57 -18.30
CA LYS A 228 -1.61 -2.02 -18.20
C LYS A 228 -0.62 -2.85 -19.01
N ARG A 229 -0.24 -2.40 -20.21
CA ARG A 229 0.75 -3.08 -21.06
C ARG A 229 2.12 -3.12 -20.38
N ILE A 230 2.58 -1.99 -19.83
CA ILE A 230 3.82 -1.88 -19.06
C ILE A 230 3.78 -2.79 -17.83
N GLU A 231 2.70 -2.75 -17.04
CA GLU A 231 2.54 -3.61 -15.85
C GLU A 231 2.56 -5.10 -16.21
N SER A 232 1.87 -5.50 -17.27
CA SER A 232 1.82 -6.89 -17.74
C SER A 232 3.19 -7.38 -18.19
N ASN A 233 3.89 -6.61 -19.01
CA ASN A 233 5.22 -6.96 -19.50
C ASN A 233 6.23 -7.06 -18.35
N ALA A 234 6.20 -6.11 -17.42
CA ALA A 234 7.06 -6.12 -16.24
C ALA A 234 6.78 -7.32 -15.34
N ASN A 235 5.51 -7.66 -15.11
CA ASN A 235 5.14 -8.83 -14.30
C ASN A 235 5.60 -10.14 -14.95
N LYS A 236 5.40 -10.30 -16.27
CA LYS A 236 5.91 -11.46 -17.02
C LYS A 236 7.42 -11.61 -16.87
N TRP A 237 8.15 -10.50 -16.99
CA TRP A 237 9.59 -10.50 -16.81
C TRP A 237 9.99 -10.84 -15.37
N LEU A 238 9.33 -10.27 -14.37
CA LEU A 238 9.61 -10.54 -12.95
C LEU A 238 9.43 -12.02 -12.61
N VAL A 239 8.30 -12.62 -13.01
CA VAL A 239 8.01 -14.04 -12.75
C VAL A 239 9.06 -14.96 -13.39
N LYS A 240 9.52 -14.62 -14.60
CA LYS A 240 10.51 -15.43 -15.33
C LYS A 240 11.94 -15.28 -14.79
N ASN A 241 12.31 -14.10 -14.31
CA ASN A 241 13.73 -13.74 -14.12
C ASN A 241 14.14 -13.43 -12.67
N VAL A 242 13.19 -13.32 -11.74
CA VAL A 242 13.46 -12.97 -10.35
C VAL A 242 13.13 -14.14 -9.43
N GLU A 243 14.15 -14.59 -8.70
CA GLU A 243 13.97 -15.59 -7.65
C GLU A 243 13.79 -14.90 -6.30
N VAL A 244 12.66 -15.15 -5.65
CA VAL A 244 12.37 -14.68 -4.28
C VAL A 244 12.75 -15.77 -3.31
N LYS A 245 13.52 -15.44 -2.28
CA LYS A 245 13.98 -16.41 -1.29
C LYS A 245 13.39 -16.11 0.08
N ASP A 246 13.09 -17.17 0.84
CA ASP A 246 12.49 -17.08 2.17
C ASP A 246 13.33 -16.27 3.18
N LEU A 247 14.64 -16.16 2.95
CA LEU A 247 15.55 -15.29 3.71
C LEU A 247 15.26 -13.78 3.52
N GLY A 248 14.28 -13.40 2.71
CA GLY A 248 13.82 -12.02 2.53
C GLY A 248 14.67 -11.20 1.57
N TYR A 249 15.25 -11.85 0.56
CA TYR A 249 15.99 -11.21 -0.53
C TYR A 249 15.50 -11.74 -1.88
N VAL A 250 15.88 -11.04 -2.95
CA VAL A 250 15.72 -11.55 -4.32
C VAL A 250 17.06 -11.71 -5.03
N SER A 251 17.15 -12.66 -5.95
CA SER A 251 18.30 -12.85 -6.83
C SER A 251 17.90 -12.81 -8.30
N ILE A 252 18.78 -12.27 -9.14
CA ILE A 252 18.55 -12.04 -10.56
C ILE A 252 19.84 -12.33 -11.33
N ASN A 253 19.76 -13.01 -12.47
CA ASN A 253 20.93 -13.23 -13.34
C ASN A 253 21.27 -11.97 -14.14
N PHE A 254 22.56 -11.65 -14.25
CA PHE A 254 23.02 -10.44 -14.98
C PHE A 254 22.67 -10.45 -16.47
N SER A 255 22.74 -11.61 -17.12
CA SER A 255 22.37 -11.77 -18.53
C SER A 255 20.96 -11.27 -18.80
N ASN A 256 20.01 -11.61 -17.92
CA ASN A 256 18.61 -11.19 -18.06
C ASN A 256 18.41 -9.69 -17.83
N LEU A 257 19.24 -9.07 -16.98
CA LEU A 257 19.17 -7.63 -16.67
C LEU A 257 19.64 -6.77 -17.84
N LYS A 258 20.70 -7.18 -18.54
CA LYS A 258 21.27 -6.44 -19.67
C LYS A 258 20.32 -6.36 -20.87
N LEU A 259 19.34 -7.27 -20.96
CA LEU A 259 18.31 -7.27 -22.00
C LEU A 259 17.17 -6.28 -21.74
N LEU A 260 17.08 -5.70 -20.54
CA LEU A 260 16.05 -4.72 -20.23
C LEU A 260 16.39 -3.36 -20.81
N SER A 261 15.41 -2.71 -21.44
CA SER A 261 15.48 -1.27 -21.67
C SER A 261 15.54 -0.52 -20.34
N LYS A 262 16.13 0.68 -20.35
CA LYS A 262 16.26 1.55 -19.17
C LYS A 262 14.93 1.77 -18.45
N ASP A 263 13.85 2.04 -19.18
CA ASP A 263 12.54 2.31 -18.60
C ASP A 263 11.95 1.08 -17.92
N ASN A 264 12.05 -0.08 -18.57
CA ASN A 264 11.62 -1.35 -17.97
C ASN A 264 12.45 -1.66 -16.72
N PHE A 265 13.76 -1.44 -16.77
CA PHE A 265 14.65 -1.63 -15.62
C PHE A 265 14.21 -0.76 -14.44
N VAL A 266 14.01 0.55 -14.64
CA VAL A 266 13.57 1.47 -13.59
C VAL A 266 12.25 1.03 -12.99
N PHE A 267 11.29 0.64 -13.83
CA PHE A 267 9.98 0.19 -13.35
C PHE A 267 10.06 -1.10 -12.54
N ILE A 268 10.76 -2.11 -13.05
CA ILE A 268 10.95 -3.42 -12.43
C ILE A 268 11.72 -3.29 -11.11
N PHE A 269 12.83 -2.55 -11.08
CA PHE A 269 13.62 -2.38 -9.87
C PHE A 269 12.90 -1.57 -8.81
N SER A 270 12.07 -0.61 -9.20
CA SER A 270 11.22 0.10 -8.24
C SER A 270 10.28 -0.86 -7.49
N LYS A 271 9.68 -1.83 -8.20
CA LYS A 271 8.88 -2.90 -7.56
C LYS A 271 9.75 -3.76 -6.65
N ILE A 272 10.88 -4.27 -7.16
CA ILE A 272 11.79 -5.14 -6.39
C ILE A 272 12.25 -4.47 -5.09
N ILE A 273 12.65 -3.20 -5.14
CA ILE A 273 13.07 -2.46 -3.95
C ILE A 273 11.91 -2.33 -2.95
N ASN A 274 10.69 -2.01 -3.39
CA ASN A 274 9.56 -1.92 -2.47
C ASN A 274 9.23 -3.27 -1.81
N ILE A 275 9.34 -4.36 -2.56
CA ILE A 275 9.13 -5.74 -2.06
C ILE A 275 10.17 -6.06 -0.97
N VAL A 276 11.46 -5.87 -1.27
CA VAL A 276 12.56 -6.24 -0.36
C VAL A 276 12.70 -5.27 0.82
N SER A 277 12.36 -4.00 0.64
CA SER A 277 12.41 -2.98 1.71
C SER A 277 11.16 -2.98 2.59
N GLY A 278 10.02 -3.50 2.13
CA GLY A 278 8.75 -3.35 2.86
C GLY A 278 8.26 -1.90 2.94
N SER A 279 8.84 -1.00 2.13
CA SER A 279 8.47 0.41 2.04
C SER A 279 7.24 0.60 1.15
N PHE A 280 6.36 1.51 1.55
CA PHE A 280 5.27 2.00 0.71
C PHE A 280 5.71 3.15 -0.21
N HIS A 281 6.89 3.73 0.03
CA HIS A 281 7.43 4.84 -0.74
C HIS A 281 8.22 4.31 -1.94
N ILE A 282 7.85 4.79 -3.12
CA ILE A 282 8.50 4.48 -4.39
C ILE A 282 9.89 5.13 -4.43
N THR A 283 10.88 4.37 -4.89
CA THR A 283 12.24 4.87 -5.09
C THR A 283 12.27 5.88 -6.24
N LYS A 284 12.96 7.02 -6.05
CA LYS A 284 13.09 8.05 -7.10
C LYS A 284 13.83 7.48 -8.32
N SER A 285 13.33 7.76 -9.51
CA SER A 285 13.86 7.24 -10.78
C SER A 285 15.35 7.57 -11.01
N LYS A 286 15.83 8.75 -10.57
CA LYS A 286 17.24 9.14 -10.67
C LYS A 286 18.20 8.08 -10.11
N TYR A 287 17.89 7.49 -8.96
CA TYR A 287 18.77 6.47 -8.35
C TYR A 287 18.77 5.16 -9.14
N LEU A 288 17.62 4.79 -9.71
CA LEU A 288 17.48 3.59 -10.54
C LEU A 288 18.14 3.75 -11.92
N ASN A 289 18.10 4.96 -12.47
CA ASN A 289 18.86 5.31 -13.68
C ASN A 289 20.36 5.17 -13.45
N ASN A 290 20.86 5.65 -12.32
CA ASN A 290 22.28 5.49 -11.98
C ASN A 290 22.65 4.01 -11.80
N LEU A 291 21.79 3.21 -11.18
CA LEU A 291 21.99 1.77 -11.06
C LEU A 291 22.02 1.08 -12.42
N TYR A 292 21.09 1.43 -13.32
CA TYR A 292 21.06 0.90 -14.69
C TYR A 292 22.37 1.17 -15.42
N ASN A 293 22.83 2.43 -15.41
CA ASN A 293 24.09 2.82 -16.02
C ASN A 293 25.27 2.03 -15.42
N LYS A 294 25.28 1.84 -14.10
CA LYS A 294 26.32 1.10 -13.37
C LYS A 294 26.33 -0.40 -13.64
N ILE A 295 25.19 -1.02 -13.94
CA ILE A 295 25.12 -2.44 -14.36
C ILE A 295 25.66 -2.61 -15.78
N ASN A 296 25.51 -1.59 -16.61
CA ASN A 296 25.96 -1.61 -17.99
C ASN A 296 27.40 -1.12 -18.16
N SER A 297 27.93 -0.32 -17.24
CA SER A 297 29.35 -0.01 -17.18
C SER A 297 30.12 -1.21 -16.60
N LYS A 298 31.34 -1.46 -17.08
CA LYS A 298 32.24 -2.50 -16.54
C LYS A 298 32.82 -2.12 -15.16
N GLU A 299 32.17 -1.23 -14.42
CA GLU A 299 32.68 -0.77 -13.13
C GLU A 299 32.63 -1.88 -12.08
N ASN A 300 33.79 -2.16 -11.48
CA ASN A 300 33.94 -3.17 -10.43
C ASN A 300 33.39 -2.66 -9.09
N ASN A 301 32.08 -2.75 -8.92
CA ASN A 301 31.41 -2.36 -7.70
C ASN A 301 30.86 -3.57 -6.95
N LYS A 302 31.40 -3.87 -5.77
CA LYS A 302 30.95 -5.00 -4.94
C LYS A 302 29.51 -4.81 -4.42
N HIS A 303 29.09 -3.56 -4.15
CA HIS A 303 27.72 -3.26 -3.69
C HIS A 303 27.31 -1.78 -3.85
N THR A 304 26.01 -1.51 -3.74
CA THR A 304 25.43 -0.16 -3.52
C THR A 304 24.16 -0.24 -2.67
N ASN A 305 23.69 0.88 -2.11
CA ASN A 305 22.46 0.94 -1.32
C ASN A 305 21.44 1.86 -2.00
N ILE A 306 20.21 1.37 -2.19
CA ILE A 306 19.14 2.14 -2.82
C ILE A 306 17.81 1.81 -2.13
N GLY A 307 17.05 2.84 -1.74
CA GLY A 307 15.68 2.69 -1.25
C GLY A 307 15.53 1.79 -0.01
N GLY A 308 16.54 1.72 0.84
CA GLY A 308 16.55 0.85 2.03
C GLY A 308 16.90 -0.61 1.72
N CYS A 309 17.54 -0.87 0.58
CA CYS A 309 18.07 -2.17 0.19
C CYS A 309 19.57 -2.10 -0.09
N HIS A 310 20.28 -3.18 0.21
CA HIS A 310 21.58 -3.50 -0.35
C HIS A 310 21.40 -4.14 -1.73
N ILE A 311 22.20 -3.71 -2.70
CA ILE A 311 22.32 -4.29 -4.02
C ILE A 311 23.75 -4.83 -4.13
N LEU A 312 23.87 -6.15 -4.23
CA LEU A 312 25.14 -6.87 -4.17
C LEU A 312 25.42 -7.49 -5.54
N PHE A 313 26.64 -7.34 -6.03
CA PHE A 313 27.08 -7.83 -7.33
C PHE A 313 28.03 -9.00 -7.10
N GLU A 314 27.65 -10.19 -7.57
CA GLU A 314 28.52 -11.39 -7.63
C GLU A 314 28.61 -11.90 -9.07
N LYS A 315 29.69 -12.57 -9.45
CA LYS A 315 30.06 -12.94 -10.85
C LYS A 315 28.89 -12.97 -11.86
N ASN A 316 27.86 -13.81 -11.65
CA ASN A 316 26.73 -13.95 -12.58
C ASN A 316 25.37 -13.48 -12.03
N LYS A 317 25.31 -13.03 -10.76
CA LYS A 317 24.06 -12.73 -10.07
C LYS A 317 24.09 -11.39 -9.35
N LEU A 318 22.94 -10.72 -9.35
CA LEU A 318 22.64 -9.56 -8.52
C LEU A 318 21.70 -9.99 -7.40
N TYR A 319 22.03 -9.62 -6.17
CA TYR A 319 21.16 -9.81 -5.01
C TYR A 319 20.62 -8.48 -4.52
N VAL A 320 19.34 -8.44 -4.19
CA VAL A 320 18.72 -7.30 -3.49
C VAL A 320 18.22 -7.77 -2.14
N SER A 321 18.78 -7.20 -1.07
CA SER A 321 18.42 -7.54 0.32
C SER A 321 18.11 -6.29 1.12
N ARG A 322 17.45 -6.44 2.28
CA ARG A 322 17.15 -5.31 3.16
C ARG A 322 18.43 -4.70 3.73
N GLU A 323 18.50 -3.38 3.75
CA GLU A 323 19.58 -2.65 4.42
C GLU A 323 19.50 -2.81 5.94
N ILE A 324 20.64 -2.85 6.62
CA ILE A 324 20.69 -2.79 8.08
C ILE A 324 20.32 -1.39 8.54
N LEU A 325 19.26 -1.28 9.33
CA LEU A 325 18.79 0.00 9.85
C LEU A 325 19.82 0.56 10.84
N LYS A 326 20.04 1.89 10.78
CA LYS A 326 20.83 2.60 11.80
C LYS A 326 20.14 2.46 13.17
N ARG A 327 20.95 2.42 14.23
CA ARG A 327 20.47 2.49 15.64
C ARG A 327 19.46 3.65 15.76
N ASN A 328 18.36 3.41 16.48
CA ASN A 328 17.22 4.33 16.72
C ASN A 328 16.08 4.30 15.68
N ARG A 329 16.18 3.53 14.60
CA ARG A 329 15.03 3.28 13.71
C ARG A 329 14.25 2.07 14.19
N GLU A 330 13.17 2.32 14.93
CA GLU A 330 12.25 1.27 15.36
C GLU A 330 11.52 0.64 14.16
N GLN A 331 11.59 -0.69 14.07
CA GLN A 331 10.75 -1.45 13.14
C GLN A 331 9.38 -1.65 13.76
N LYS A 332 8.33 -1.24 13.04
CA LYS A 332 6.95 -1.38 13.52
C LYS A 332 6.56 -2.85 13.51
N ILE A 333 6.15 -3.35 14.68
CA ILE A 333 5.47 -4.63 14.83
C ILE A 333 3.97 -4.37 14.74
N ASN A 334 3.34 -4.94 13.71
CA ASN A 334 1.91 -4.80 13.50
C ASN A 334 1.20 -6.07 13.97
N PHE A 335 0.42 -5.96 15.04
CA PHE A 335 -0.46 -7.03 15.51
C PHE A 335 -1.79 -6.96 14.76
N LYS A 336 -2.10 -8.00 13.99
CA LYS A 336 -3.32 -8.06 13.18
C LYS A 336 -3.88 -9.49 13.20
N PHE A 337 -5.09 -9.70 13.72
CA PHE A 337 -5.85 -10.95 13.52
C PHE A 337 -5.10 -12.26 13.80
N ASN A 338 -4.60 -12.45 15.02
CA ASN A 338 -3.76 -13.61 15.32
C ASN A 338 -2.56 -13.74 14.36
N LYS A 339 -2.05 -12.63 13.85
CA LYS A 339 -0.80 -12.55 13.11
C LYS A 339 0.03 -11.41 13.64
N ILE A 340 1.33 -11.58 13.51
CA ILE A 340 2.31 -10.53 13.79
C ILE A 340 3.04 -10.30 12.47
N ILE A 341 3.01 -9.06 11.99
CA ILE A 341 3.74 -8.66 10.79
C ILE A 341 4.90 -7.77 11.22
N TRP A 342 6.11 -8.20 10.92
CA TRP A 342 7.33 -7.45 11.22
C TRP A 342 7.87 -6.79 9.96
N ASP A 343 8.13 -5.47 10.07
CA ASP A 343 8.72 -4.61 9.04
C ASP A 343 8.03 -4.72 7.65
N ASN A 344 6.73 -5.04 7.65
CA ASN A 344 5.88 -5.27 6.45
C ASN A 344 6.35 -6.39 5.51
N ARG A 345 7.27 -7.25 5.95
CA ARG A 345 7.93 -8.26 5.10
C ARG A 345 7.75 -9.68 5.60
N PHE A 346 7.71 -9.87 6.91
CA PHE A 346 7.61 -11.20 7.51
C PHE A 346 6.29 -11.36 8.24
N GLU A 347 5.51 -12.37 7.85
CA GLU A 347 4.35 -12.86 8.57
C GLU A 347 4.83 -13.91 9.58
N ILE A 348 4.58 -13.69 10.86
CA ILE A 348 4.96 -14.62 11.92
C ILE A 348 3.76 -15.49 12.26
N LYS A 349 3.90 -16.79 11.99
CA LYS A 349 2.91 -17.82 12.29
C LYS A 349 3.35 -18.64 13.50
N TYR A 350 2.36 -19.08 14.28
CA TYR A 350 2.54 -19.88 15.50
C TYR A 350 1.26 -20.73 15.70
N LYS A 351 1.32 -21.80 16.52
CA LYS A 351 0.12 -22.56 16.94
C LYS A 351 -0.69 -21.76 17.98
N GLU A 352 -2.02 -21.75 17.90
CA GLU A 352 -2.92 -20.77 18.57
C GLU A 352 -2.56 -20.35 20.00
N ASN A 353 -2.16 -21.29 20.87
CA ASN A 353 -1.79 -21.00 22.27
C ASN A 353 -0.57 -20.07 22.44
N ASN A 354 0.35 -20.04 21.46
CA ASN A 354 1.59 -19.24 21.55
C ASN A 354 1.41 -17.77 21.13
N TYR A 355 0.26 -17.39 20.53
CA TYR A 355 0.03 -15.98 20.15
C TYR A 355 0.10 -15.07 21.35
N PHE A 356 -0.70 -15.45 22.35
CA PHE A 356 -1.05 -14.60 23.46
C PHE A 356 0.19 -14.36 24.30
N PHE A 357 0.94 -15.43 24.52
CA PHE A 357 2.24 -15.42 25.15
C PHE A 357 3.23 -14.49 24.42
N LEU A 358 3.51 -14.71 23.13
CA LEU A 358 4.48 -13.88 22.39
C LEU A 358 4.02 -12.41 22.35
N LYS A 359 2.74 -12.16 22.11
CA LYS A 359 2.14 -10.82 22.12
C LYS A 359 2.27 -10.14 23.49
N LYS A 360 2.11 -10.87 24.60
CA LYS A 360 2.24 -10.34 25.98
C LYS A 360 3.67 -9.93 26.29
N ARG A 361 4.65 -10.67 25.78
CA ARG A 361 6.09 -10.43 26.00
C ARG A 361 6.70 -9.40 25.03
N LEU A 362 6.21 -9.31 23.79
CA LEU A 362 6.76 -8.41 22.78
C LEU A 362 6.68 -6.93 23.19
N GLY A 363 7.79 -6.21 23.02
CA GLY A 363 7.96 -4.82 23.44
C GLY A 363 8.16 -4.65 24.95
N LYS A 364 7.87 -5.68 25.75
CA LYS A 364 8.16 -5.71 27.19
C LYS A 364 9.49 -6.40 27.42
N THR A 365 9.55 -7.72 27.25
CA THR A 365 10.73 -8.55 27.54
C THR A 365 11.37 -9.16 26.31
N LEU A 366 10.64 -9.21 25.18
CA LEU A 366 11.10 -9.73 23.90
C LEU A 366 10.97 -8.68 22.80
N PHE A 367 11.90 -8.72 21.84
CA PHE A 367 11.91 -7.83 20.68
C PHE A 367 12.17 -8.62 19.41
N ILE A 368 11.58 -8.18 18.31
CA ILE A 368 11.88 -8.71 16.98
C ILE A 368 12.65 -7.64 16.23
N GLU A 369 13.91 -7.95 15.91
CA GLU A 369 14.83 -7.02 15.27
C GLU A 369 15.66 -7.71 14.20
N GLN A 370 16.40 -6.92 13.42
CA GLN A 370 17.43 -7.47 12.54
C GLN A 370 18.53 -8.13 13.39
N LEU A 371 19.01 -9.29 12.95
CA LEU A 371 20.09 -10.04 13.58
C LEU A 371 21.33 -9.15 13.80
N ALA A 372 21.66 -8.35 12.79
CA ALA A 372 22.79 -7.42 12.77
C ALA A 372 24.13 -8.10 13.07
N LYS A 373 25.22 -7.30 13.05
CA LYS A 373 26.59 -7.82 13.21
C LYS A 373 26.80 -8.49 14.58
N ASN A 374 26.32 -7.86 15.65
CA ASN A 374 26.51 -8.36 17.01
C ASN A 374 25.80 -9.70 17.21
N GLY A 375 24.52 -9.79 16.84
CA GLY A 375 23.78 -11.03 16.94
C GLY A 375 24.34 -12.13 16.05
N TRP A 376 24.83 -11.81 14.86
CA TRP A 376 25.48 -12.81 14.00
C TRP A 376 26.77 -13.37 14.62
N ASN A 377 27.55 -12.54 15.30
CA ASN A 377 28.74 -12.98 16.03
C ASN A 377 28.37 -13.93 17.18
N GLU A 378 27.29 -13.66 17.92
CA GLU A 378 26.77 -14.58 18.96
C GLU A 378 26.39 -15.94 18.36
N VAL A 379 25.65 -15.94 17.24
CA VAL A 379 25.24 -17.17 16.55
C VAL A 379 26.42 -18.01 16.07
N ILE A 380 27.43 -17.39 15.43
CA ILE A 380 28.61 -18.12 14.94
C ILE A 380 29.45 -18.67 16.09
N LYS A 381 29.58 -17.94 17.20
CA LYS A 381 30.33 -18.41 18.38
C LYS A 381 29.78 -19.75 18.89
N LYS A 382 28.46 -19.92 18.92
CA LYS A 382 27.81 -21.17 19.34
C LYS A 382 27.73 -22.22 18.23
N ASN A 383 27.59 -21.83 16.95
CA ASN A 383 27.47 -22.79 15.84
C ASN A 383 28.15 -22.33 14.54
N ARG A 384 29.47 -22.57 14.45
CA ARG A 384 30.27 -22.22 13.26
C ARG A 384 29.84 -22.93 11.97
N LYS A 385 29.19 -24.11 12.07
CA LYS A 385 28.76 -24.91 10.90
C LYS A 385 27.66 -24.20 10.09
N ILE A 386 26.87 -23.32 10.70
CA ILE A 386 25.80 -22.56 10.01
C ILE A 386 26.38 -21.72 8.86
N LYS A 387 27.53 -21.07 9.07
CA LYS A 387 28.15 -20.23 8.05
C LYS A 387 28.55 -21.02 6.79
N LYS A 388 29.04 -22.25 6.96
CA LYS A 388 29.43 -23.12 5.84
C LYS A 388 28.22 -23.61 5.02
N LYS A 389 27.05 -23.75 5.65
CA LYS A 389 25.81 -24.18 4.98
C LYS A 389 25.14 -23.07 4.16
N LEU A 390 25.37 -21.80 4.52
CA LEU A 390 24.73 -20.66 3.88
C LEU A 390 25.64 -20.11 2.76
N SER A 391 25.37 -20.51 1.52
CA SER A 391 26.03 -19.95 0.32
C SER A 391 25.37 -18.63 -0.11
N VAL A 392 25.35 -17.64 0.78
CA VAL A 392 24.77 -16.31 0.51
C VAL A 392 25.61 -15.19 1.13
N PRO A 393 25.61 -13.97 0.55
CA PRO A 393 26.30 -12.82 1.13
C PRO A 393 25.93 -12.54 2.59
N ASN A 394 26.93 -12.28 3.43
CA ASN A 394 26.72 -12.00 4.87
C ASN A 394 25.68 -10.89 5.12
N LYS A 395 25.65 -9.83 4.29
CA LYS A 395 24.68 -8.71 4.42
C LYS A 395 23.22 -9.17 4.40
N ILE A 396 22.91 -10.28 3.72
CA ILE A 396 21.58 -10.91 3.73
C ILE A 396 21.30 -11.49 5.11
N ILE A 397 22.23 -12.28 5.64
CA ILE A 397 22.14 -12.93 6.94
C ILE A 397 21.94 -11.90 8.06
N LEU A 398 22.69 -10.79 8.03
CA LEU A 398 22.59 -9.72 9.02
C LEU A 398 21.19 -9.06 9.04
N SER A 399 20.46 -9.11 7.91
CA SER A 399 19.14 -8.48 7.77
C SER A 399 17.97 -9.36 8.23
N LEU A 400 18.25 -10.63 8.57
CA LEU A 400 17.25 -11.60 8.99
C LEU A 400 16.58 -11.16 10.31
N PRO A 401 15.28 -11.45 10.48
CA PRO A 401 14.62 -11.26 11.77
C PRO A 401 15.17 -12.23 12.81
N ALA A 402 15.33 -11.73 14.03
CA ALA A 402 15.71 -12.48 15.22
C ALA A 402 14.84 -12.04 16.41
N ILE A 403 14.51 -12.99 17.29
CA ILE A 403 13.93 -12.69 18.60
C ILE A 403 15.09 -12.43 19.57
N LYS A 404 15.02 -11.32 20.28
CA LYS A 404 16.02 -10.88 21.26
C LYS A 404 15.39 -10.50 22.58
N ASN A 405 16.17 -10.56 23.67
CA ASN A 405 15.76 -10.04 24.97
C ASN A 405 16.02 -8.51 25.07
N LYS A 406 15.70 -7.91 26.22
CA LYS A 406 15.96 -6.48 26.51
C LYS A 406 17.44 -6.08 26.41
N GLU A 407 18.35 -7.01 26.68
CA GLU A 407 19.80 -6.82 26.63
C GLU A 407 20.36 -7.03 25.21
N ASN A 408 19.48 -7.23 24.21
CA ASN A 408 19.82 -7.44 22.81
C ASN A 408 20.53 -8.77 22.51
N HIS A 409 20.51 -9.73 23.44
CA HIS A 409 20.98 -11.10 23.20
C HIS A 409 20.03 -11.87 22.29
N VAL A 410 20.59 -12.63 21.35
CA VAL A 410 19.81 -13.40 20.37
C VAL A 410 19.31 -14.70 20.97
N LEU A 411 17.99 -14.81 21.12
CA LEU A 411 17.31 -16.00 21.62
C LEU A 411 16.97 -16.99 20.50
N TYR A 412 16.48 -16.48 19.37
CA TYR A 412 16.00 -17.30 18.25
C TYR A 412 16.19 -16.62 16.89
N VAL A 413 16.72 -17.37 15.91
CA VAL A 413 16.78 -16.96 14.49
C VAL A 413 16.09 -18.02 13.63
N PRO A 414 14.81 -17.84 13.27
CA PRO A 414 13.99 -18.86 12.61
C PRO A 414 14.62 -19.44 11.35
N HIS A 415 15.06 -18.56 10.46
CA HIS A 415 15.62 -18.93 9.15
C HIS A 415 16.94 -19.70 9.24
N LEU A 416 17.62 -19.62 10.38
CA LEU A 416 18.86 -20.34 10.65
C LEU A 416 18.64 -21.57 11.56
N LYS A 417 17.40 -21.79 12.02
CA LYS A 417 17.05 -22.79 13.05
C LYS A 417 17.96 -22.71 14.29
N TYR A 418 18.34 -21.49 14.67
CA TYR A 418 19.22 -21.23 15.80
C TYR A 418 18.40 -20.90 17.05
N TYR A 419 18.75 -21.51 18.18
CA TYR A 419 18.20 -21.26 19.51
C TYR A 419 19.36 -21.03 20.49
N SER A 420 19.21 -20.09 21.44
CA SER A 420 20.28 -19.78 22.37
C SER A 420 20.42 -20.79 23.51
N SER A 421 19.32 -21.44 23.90
CA SER A 421 19.22 -22.48 24.93
C SER A 421 18.19 -23.57 24.55
N MET A 422 18.09 -24.63 25.35
CA MET A 422 17.04 -25.66 25.19
C MET A 422 15.65 -25.12 25.55
N GLU A 423 15.56 -24.23 26.54
CA GLU A 423 14.31 -23.52 26.89
C GLU A 423 13.81 -22.68 25.71
N ASP A 424 14.68 -21.90 25.07
CA ASP A 424 14.32 -21.12 23.88
C ASP A 424 13.83 -22.02 22.74
N LYS A 425 14.40 -23.22 22.60
CA LYS A 425 13.96 -24.20 21.61
C LYS A 425 12.54 -24.69 21.92
N ASN A 426 12.25 -25.00 23.17
CA ASN A 426 10.90 -25.41 23.57
C ASN A 426 9.89 -24.26 23.39
N GLU A 427 10.30 -23.03 23.70
CA GLU A 427 9.46 -21.83 23.60
C GLU A 427 9.17 -21.43 22.13
N PHE A 428 10.19 -21.44 21.27
CA PHE A 428 10.13 -20.82 19.95
C PHE A 428 10.07 -21.81 18.77
N SER A 429 10.26 -23.11 18.97
CA SER A 429 10.29 -24.11 17.88
C SER A 429 9.04 -24.14 16.99
N ASN A 430 7.90 -23.76 17.55
CA ASN A 430 6.62 -23.69 16.82
C ASN A 430 6.35 -22.31 16.19
N ILE A 431 7.32 -21.39 16.22
CA ILE A 431 7.19 -20.04 15.68
C ILE A 431 7.98 -19.93 14.38
N ASN A 432 7.27 -19.66 13.29
CA ASN A 432 7.85 -19.53 11.96
C ASN A 432 7.70 -18.11 11.42
N PHE A 433 8.76 -17.61 10.82
CA PHE A 433 8.76 -16.32 10.14
C PHE A 433 8.74 -16.61 8.64
N ILE A 434 7.66 -16.22 7.98
CA ILE A 434 7.46 -16.46 6.56
C ILE A 434 7.66 -15.14 5.84
N PHE A 435 8.60 -15.09 4.90
CA PHE A 435 8.75 -13.93 4.04
C PHE A 435 7.52 -13.80 3.14
N LYS A 436 6.71 -12.80 3.44
CA LYS A 436 5.47 -12.48 2.75
C LYS A 436 5.38 -10.96 2.60
N PRO A 437 6.14 -10.39 1.67
CA PRO A 437 6.16 -8.95 1.47
C PRO A 437 4.78 -8.45 1.11
N PHE A 438 4.49 -7.23 1.56
CA PHE A 438 3.20 -6.60 1.35
C PHE A 438 2.82 -6.45 -0.14
N ILE A 439 3.82 -6.29 -1.01
CA ILE A 439 3.68 -6.26 -2.46
C ILE A 439 4.17 -7.62 -2.95
N ASP A 440 3.30 -8.38 -3.62
CA ASP A 440 3.70 -9.63 -4.26
C ASP A 440 4.30 -9.33 -5.65
N ILE A 441 5.34 -10.07 -6.01
CA ILE A 441 5.93 -10.09 -7.35
C ILE A 441 4.92 -10.61 -8.37
N SER A 442 4.07 -11.54 -7.94
CA SER A 442 3.15 -12.23 -8.82
C SER A 442 1.92 -11.40 -9.18
N ASN A 443 1.57 -10.34 -8.41
CA ASN A 443 0.29 -9.61 -8.45
C ASN A 443 -0.46 -9.86 -9.75
N LYS A 444 -1.19 -10.99 -9.77
CA LYS A 444 -1.93 -11.48 -10.92
C LYS A 444 -3.08 -10.50 -11.07
N TYR A 445 -2.97 -9.62 -12.05
CA TYR A 445 -4.01 -8.65 -12.40
C TYR A 445 -5.17 -9.34 -13.11
#